data_AF-A0A552AG79-F1
#
_entry.id   AF-A0A552AG79-F1
#
_cell.length_a   1.000
_cell.length_b   1.000
_cell.length_c   1.000
_cell.angle_alpha   90.00
_cell.angle_beta   90.00
_cell.angle_gamma   90.00
#
_symmetry.space_group_name_H-M   'P 1'
#
loop_
_entity.id
_entity.type
_entity.pdbx_description
1 polymer ?
#
loop_
_entity_poly.entity_id
_entity_poly.type
_entity_poly.pdbx_seq_one_letter_code
_entity_poly.pdbx_strand_id
1 'polypeptide(L)'
;MLLKSLALGSLVGLSLVTSIPVLANPSLSPVQTNEAIIAVGQQKSDLFVNLTTDDPWRAAMAIGVATNMLKKGHSTTIFLNITGVHLAAKTIPQHTNGITGKTLQAMVVDFISQGGKVLICPSCMKQAAIKPEDLIAGVVTSSPDSLEANLFNETVKVISW
;
A
#
# COMPACT_ATOMS: atom_id res chain seq x y z
N MET A 1 64.96 3.75 -25.99
CA MET A 1 64.99 5.18 -25.57
C MET A 1 63.88 5.35 -24.55
N LEU A 2 64.00 5.99 -23.39
CA LEU A 2 65.08 6.47 -22.54
C LEU A 2 64.32 6.96 -21.31
N LEU A 3 64.84 6.70 -20.12
CA LEU A 3 64.37 7.28 -18.86
C LEU A 3 64.17 8.80 -18.98
N LYS A 4 63.23 9.36 -18.20
CA LYS A 4 63.51 10.56 -17.41
C LYS A 4 62.61 10.70 -16.19
N SER A 5 63.23 11.22 -15.16
CA SER A 5 62.89 11.30 -13.74
C SER A 5 62.72 12.77 -13.32
N LEU A 6 62.41 12.99 -12.04
CA LEU A 6 62.44 14.23 -11.21
C LEU A 6 61.17 15.10 -11.26
N ALA A 7 60.66 15.71 -10.17
CA ALA A 7 61.19 16.10 -8.84
C ALA A 7 60.05 16.05 -7.79
N LEU A 8 60.20 15.73 -6.49
CA LEU A 8 60.95 16.29 -5.34
C LEU A 8 60.33 17.56 -4.68
N GLY A 9 60.01 17.46 -3.38
CA GLY A 9 59.77 18.59 -2.43
C GLY A 9 58.51 18.41 -1.57
N SER A 10 58.52 17.77 -0.38
CA SER A 10 58.97 18.22 0.96
C SER A 10 57.92 19.00 1.77
N LEU A 11 57.52 18.48 2.95
CA LEU A 11 57.62 19.13 4.28
C LEU A 11 56.72 18.48 5.34
N VAL A 12 57.39 17.74 6.25
CA VAL A 12 57.32 17.79 7.71
C VAL A 12 55.98 18.17 8.38
N GLY A 13 55.43 17.23 9.14
CA GLY A 13 54.42 17.46 10.17
C GLY A 13 54.55 16.43 11.29
N LEU A 14 55.54 16.63 12.17
CA LEU A 14 55.76 15.84 13.38
C LEU A 14 54.73 16.27 14.43
N SER A 15 53.89 15.36 14.92
CA SER A 15 53.13 15.56 16.16
C SER A 15 53.16 14.28 16.97
N LEU A 16 53.84 14.39 18.11
CA LEU A 16 53.95 13.38 19.15
C LEU A 16 52.55 12.92 19.58
N VAL A 17 52.24 11.64 19.38
CA VAL A 17 51.14 10.97 20.09
C VAL A 17 51.74 10.40 21.36
N THR A 18 51.52 11.06 22.49
CA THR A 18 51.92 10.56 23.80
C THR A 18 51.04 9.37 24.16
N SER A 19 51.64 8.19 24.20
CA SER A 19 51.01 6.94 24.61
C SER A 19 50.60 7.01 26.08
N ILE A 20 49.30 7.14 26.36
CA ILE A 20 48.75 6.85 27.69
C ILE A 20 48.57 5.33 27.77
N PRO A 21 49.16 4.63 28.75
CA PRO A 21 48.82 3.23 29.00
C PRO A 21 47.40 3.17 29.59
N VAL A 22 46.44 2.71 28.80
CA VAL A 22 45.12 2.31 29.29
C VAL A 22 45.32 1.08 30.17
N LEU A 23 45.17 1.27 31.48
CA LEU A 23 45.08 0.18 32.45
C LEU A 23 43.87 -0.69 32.10
N ALA A 24 44.12 -1.90 31.63
CA ALA A 24 43.09 -2.90 31.40
C ALA A 24 42.42 -3.26 32.73
N ASN A 25 41.14 -2.92 32.87
CA ASN A 25 40.31 -3.34 33.98
C ASN A 25 39.66 -4.69 33.61
N PRO A 26 39.90 -5.81 34.33
CA PRO A 26 39.55 -7.15 33.87
C PRO A 26 38.12 -7.58 34.24
N SER A 27 37.14 -6.69 34.16
CA SER A 27 35.74 -7.01 34.54
C SER A 27 34.71 -6.49 33.55
N LEU A 28 34.80 -6.97 32.31
CA LEU A 28 33.66 -6.96 31.39
C LEU A 28 33.54 -8.33 30.76
N SER A 29 32.62 -9.13 31.28
CA SER A 29 32.11 -10.34 30.64
C SER A 29 31.61 -10.00 29.23
N PRO A 30 31.80 -10.88 28.22
CA PRO A 30 31.23 -10.64 26.91
C PRO A 30 29.71 -10.65 27.01
N VAL A 31 29.08 -9.50 26.77
CA VAL A 31 27.65 -9.41 26.50
C VAL A 31 27.39 -10.29 25.28
N GLN A 32 26.71 -11.40 25.50
CA GLN A 32 26.21 -12.26 24.44
C GLN A 32 25.13 -11.46 23.70
N THR A 33 25.50 -10.83 22.59
CA THR A 33 24.56 -10.35 21.58
C THR A 33 23.90 -11.57 20.95
N ASN A 34 22.79 -12.00 21.53
CA ASN A 34 21.85 -12.87 20.84
C ASN A 34 21.17 -12.03 19.75
N GLU A 35 21.81 -11.92 18.59
CA GLU A 35 21.13 -11.57 17.35
C GLU A 35 20.28 -12.77 16.94
N ALA A 36 19.11 -12.89 17.57
CA ALA A 36 18.04 -13.69 17.02
C ALA A 36 17.61 -13.03 15.71
N ILE A 37 18.13 -13.52 14.59
CA ILE A 37 17.62 -13.22 13.24
C ILE A 37 16.20 -13.77 13.19
N ILE A 38 15.23 -12.96 13.60
CA ILE A 38 13.84 -13.21 13.23
C ILE A 38 13.73 -12.75 11.79
N ALA A 39 13.63 -13.71 10.88
CA ALA A 39 13.10 -13.47 9.55
C ALA A 39 11.62 -13.09 9.69
N VAL A 40 11.37 -11.84 10.12
CA VAL A 40 10.05 -11.21 10.02
C VAL A 40 9.86 -10.99 8.53
N GLY A 41 9.11 -11.87 7.86
CA GLY A 41 8.62 -11.57 6.53
C GLY A 41 7.97 -10.18 6.58
N GLN A 42 8.48 -9.24 5.78
CA GLN A 42 8.00 -7.87 5.76
C GLN A 42 6.48 -7.88 5.62
N GLN A 43 5.75 -7.53 6.68
CA GLN A 43 4.30 -7.44 6.63
C GLN A 43 3.95 -6.41 5.57
N LYS A 44 3.33 -6.86 4.48
CA LYS A 44 2.91 -5.97 3.40
C LYS A 44 1.77 -5.11 3.91
N SER A 45 1.89 -3.80 3.74
CA SER A 45 0.83 -2.85 4.09
C SER A 45 -0.44 -3.15 3.29
N ASP A 46 -1.60 -3.21 3.93
CA ASP A 46 -2.87 -3.34 3.21
C ASP A 46 -3.26 -2.00 2.55
N LEU A 47 -4.18 -2.04 1.59
CA LEU A 47 -4.69 -0.85 0.90
C LEU A 47 -6.19 -0.68 1.12
N PHE A 48 -6.59 0.51 1.56
CA PHE A 48 -7.97 0.97 1.57
C PHE A 48 -8.16 2.06 0.51
N VAL A 49 -9.10 1.84 -0.41
CA VAL A 49 -9.45 2.79 -1.47
C VAL A 49 -10.82 3.37 -1.18
N ASN A 50 -10.85 4.65 -0.78
CA ASN A 50 -12.08 5.43 -0.68
C ASN A 50 -12.49 5.91 -2.09
N LEU A 51 -13.40 5.19 -2.75
CA LEU A 51 -13.83 5.50 -4.11
C LEU A 51 -15.19 6.21 -4.08
N THR A 52 -15.16 7.52 -4.32
CA THR A 52 -16.30 8.40 -4.12
C THR A 52 -17.07 8.74 -5.41
N THR A 53 -16.52 8.38 -6.55
CA THR A 53 -17.04 8.78 -7.87
C THR A 53 -17.25 7.60 -8.81
N ASP A 54 -18.27 7.72 -9.65
CA ASP A 54 -18.53 6.88 -10.83
C ASP A 54 -18.02 7.51 -12.14
N ASP A 55 -17.24 8.60 -12.06
CA ASP A 55 -16.53 9.15 -13.22
C ASP A 55 -15.69 8.05 -13.88
N PRO A 56 -15.88 7.78 -15.19
CA PRO A 56 -15.32 6.57 -15.79
C PRO A 56 -13.80 6.48 -15.76
N TRP A 57 -13.11 7.62 -15.84
CA TRP A 57 -11.66 7.63 -15.78
C TRP A 57 -11.18 7.40 -14.36
N ARG A 58 -11.66 8.20 -13.41
CA ARG A 58 -11.24 8.12 -11.99
C ARG A 58 -11.57 6.76 -11.38
N ALA A 59 -12.79 6.27 -11.61
CA ALA A 59 -13.20 4.96 -11.11
C ALA A 59 -12.36 3.83 -11.69
N ALA A 60 -12.10 3.82 -13.00
CA ALA A 60 -11.24 2.81 -13.61
C ALA A 60 -9.81 2.82 -13.05
N MET A 61 -9.24 4.01 -12.83
CA MET A 61 -7.91 4.15 -12.24
C MET A 61 -7.87 3.62 -10.81
N ALA A 62 -8.85 3.98 -9.97
CA ALA A 62 -8.95 3.51 -8.60
C ALA A 62 -9.07 1.98 -8.52
N ILE A 63 -9.97 1.38 -9.30
CA ILE A 63 -10.17 -0.08 -9.36
C ILE A 63 -8.90 -0.77 -9.91
N GLY A 64 -8.26 -0.18 -10.91
CA GLY A 64 -7.01 -0.69 -11.48
C GLY A 64 -5.86 -0.69 -10.48
N VAL A 65 -5.66 0.40 -9.74
CA VAL A 65 -4.66 0.48 -8.66
C VAL A 65 -4.94 -0.56 -7.58
N ALA A 66 -6.20 -0.65 -7.11
CA ALA A 66 -6.62 -1.62 -6.11
C ALA A 66 -6.32 -3.06 -6.53
N THR A 67 -6.68 -3.40 -7.76
CA THR A 67 -6.46 -4.73 -8.36
C THR A 67 -4.96 -5.04 -8.51
N ASN A 68 -4.15 -4.06 -8.91
CA ASN A 68 -2.71 -4.26 -9.04
C ASN A 68 -2.01 -4.44 -7.69
N MET A 69 -2.48 -3.76 -6.62
CA MET A 69 -1.94 -4.01 -5.27
C MET A 69 -2.33 -5.38 -4.75
N LEU A 70 -3.57 -5.82 -5.03
CA LEU A 70 -4.02 -7.17 -4.71
C LEU A 70 -3.13 -8.24 -5.39
N LYS A 71 -2.83 -8.07 -6.69
CA LYS A 71 -1.89 -8.95 -7.42
C LYS A 71 -0.46 -8.93 -6.88
N LYS A 72 -0.06 -7.84 -6.21
CA LYS A 72 1.25 -7.73 -5.54
C LYS A 72 1.24 -8.34 -4.14
N GLY A 73 0.13 -8.93 -3.69
CA GLY A 73 0.00 -9.63 -2.41
C GLY A 73 -0.35 -8.73 -1.24
N HIS A 74 -0.88 -7.52 -1.50
CA HIS A 74 -1.48 -6.68 -0.47
C HIS A 74 -2.96 -7.06 -0.32
N SER A 75 -3.51 -7.08 0.90
CA SER A 75 -4.96 -7.12 1.01
C SER A 75 -5.50 -5.76 0.59
N THR A 76 -6.54 -5.75 -0.22
CA THR A 76 -7.13 -4.50 -0.72
C THR A 76 -8.63 -4.47 -0.47
N THR A 77 -9.09 -3.35 0.08
CA THR A 77 -10.51 -3.04 0.27
C THR A 77 -10.86 -1.78 -0.54
N ILE A 78 -11.92 -1.86 -1.35
CA ILE A 78 -12.54 -0.69 -1.98
C ILE A 78 -13.80 -0.35 -1.18
N PHE A 79 -13.94 0.91 -0.77
CA PHE A 79 -15.17 1.44 -0.21
C PHE A 79 -15.87 2.33 -1.23
N LEU A 80 -17.04 1.91 -1.67
CA LEU A 80 -17.90 2.65 -2.59
C LEU A 80 -18.82 3.57 -1.79
N ASN A 81 -18.68 4.88 -1.99
CA ASN A 81 -19.60 5.87 -1.42
C ASN A 81 -19.85 7.03 -2.40
N ILE A 82 -20.71 7.97 -2.00
CA ILE A 82 -21.21 9.09 -2.83
C ILE A 82 -21.77 8.53 -4.15
N THR A 83 -21.22 8.83 -5.33
CA THR A 83 -21.71 8.28 -6.60
C THR A 83 -21.02 6.98 -6.99
N GLY A 84 -19.89 6.64 -6.34
CA GLY A 84 -19.20 5.36 -6.53
C GLY A 84 -20.07 4.13 -6.23
N VAL A 85 -21.16 4.29 -5.47
CA VAL A 85 -22.16 3.22 -5.25
C VAL A 85 -22.80 2.73 -6.55
N HIS A 86 -22.87 3.56 -7.59
CA HIS A 86 -23.43 3.18 -8.89
C HIS A 86 -22.63 2.06 -9.57
N LEU A 87 -21.33 1.94 -9.27
CA LEU A 87 -20.45 0.93 -9.87
C LEU A 87 -20.84 -0.50 -9.48
N ALA A 88 -21.55 -0.67 -8.35
CA ALA A 88 -22.02 -1.96 -7.86
C ALA A 88 -23.48 -2.27 -8.20
N ALA A 89 -24.24 -1.32 -8.76
CA ALA A 89 -25.67 -1.49 -9.03
C ALA A 89 -25.90 -2.12 -10.42
N LYS A 90 -26.54 -3.29 -10.46
CA LYS A 90 -26.94 -4.01 -11.69
C LYS A 90 -27.96 -3.22 -12.52
N THR A 91 -28.71 -2.34 -11.87
CA THR A 91 -29.80 -1.55 -12.46
C THR A 91 -29.30 -0.28 -13.15
N ILE A 92 -28.04 0.11 -12.96
CA ILE A 92 -27.47 1.34 -13.51
C ILE A 92 -26.56 1.00 -14.70
N PRO A 93 -26.79 1.59 -15.90
CA PRO A 93 -25.90 1.42 -17.05
C PRO A 93 -24.46 1.84 -16.74
N GLN A 94 -23.50 1.07 -17.24
CA GLN A 94 -22.09 1.25 -16.91
C GLN A 94 -21.30 1.71 -18.12
N HIS A 95 -20.35 2.62 -17.90
CA HIS A 95 -19.37 2.97 -18.90
C HIS A 95 -18.38 1.83 -19.13
N THR A 96 -17.95 1.66 -20.38
CA THR A 96 -16.86 0.75 -20.76
C THR A 96 -15.54 1.50 -20.69
N ASN A 97 -14.58 0.95 -19.96
CA ASN A 97 -13.22 1.46 -19.94
C ASN A 97 -12.52 1.13 -21.27
N GLY A 98 -12.05 2.15 -21.99
CA GLY A 98 -11.46 1.99 -23.32
C GLY A 98 -10.12 1.23 -23.35
N ILE A 99 -9.42 1.09 -22.21
CA ILE A 99 -8.14 0.37 -22.14
C ILE A 99 -8.36 -1.13 -21.93
N THR A 100 -9.28 -1.49 -21.03
CA THR A 100 -9.54 -2.89 -20.67
C THR A 100 -10.64 -3.54 -21.50
N GLY A 101 -11.49 -2.75 -22.15
CA GLY A 101 -12.70 -3.22 -22.85
C GLY A 101 -13.81 -3.70 -21.92
N LYS A 102 -13.65 -3.58 -20.59
CA LYS A 102 -14.61 -4.01 -19.58
C LYS A 102 -15.47 -2.83 -19.11
N THR A 103 -16.70 -3.12 -18.71
CA THR A 103 -17.48 -2.15 -17.93
C THR A 103 -16.82 -1.94 -16.56
N LEU A 104 -17.01 -0.77 -15.96
CA LEU A 104 -16.47 -0.51 -14.62
C LEU A 104 -17.00 -1.52 -13.58
N GLN A 105 -18.28 -1.87 -13.66
CA GLN A 105 -18.86 -2.95 -12.84
C GLN A 105 -18.16 -4.29 -13.06
N ALA A 106 -17.85 -4.67 -14.30
CA ALA A 106 -17.09 -5.90 -14.57
C ALA A 106 -15.67 -5.83 -13.97
N MET A 107 -15.03 -4.65 -13.95
CA MET A 107 -13.75 -4.47 -13.25
C MET A 107 -13.89 -4.65 -11.73
N VAL A 108 -15.01 -4.21 -11.13
CA VAL A 108 -15.31 -4.49 -9.70
C VAL A 108 -15.53 -5.98 -9.46
N VAL A 109 -16.27 -6.67 -10.34
CA VAL A 109 -16.47 -8.13 -10.26
C VAL A 109 -15.14 -8.89 -10.35
N ASP A 110 -14.25 -8.49 -11.28
CA ASP A 110 -12.91 -9.08 -11.38
C ASP A 110 -12.07 -8.84 -10.12
N PHE A 111 -12.16 -7.64 -9.53
CA PHE A 111 -11.45 -7.33 -8.30
C PHE A 111 -11.92 -8.24 -7.15
N ILE A 112 -13.23 -8.43 -7.02
CA ILE A 112 -13.83 -9.34 -6.03
C ILE A 112 -13.38 -10.79 -6.29
N SER A 113 -13.41 -11.25 -7.55
CA SER A 113 -13.04 -12.64 -7.89
C SER A 113 -11.58 -12.96 -7.61
N GLN A 114 -10.72 -11.94 -7.55
CA GLN A 114 -9.31 -12.07 -7.16
C GLN A 114 -9.08 -12.00 -5.64
N GLY A 115 -10.13 -11.91 -4.83
CA GLY A 115 -10.06 -11.85 -3.37
C GLY A 115 -10.10 -10.43 -2.78
N GLY A 116 -10.38 -9.42 -3.60
CA GLY A 116 -10.57 -8.05 -3.15
C GLY A 116 -11.87 -7.89 -2.35
N LYS A 117 -11.86 -7.03 -1.33
CA LYS A 117 -13.05 -6.73 -0.53
C LYS A 117 -13.73 -5.47 -1.03
N VAL A 118 -15.04 -5.49 -1.22
CA VAL A 118 -15.81 -4.29 -1.59
C VAL A 118 -16.85 -3.98 -0.52
N LEU A 119 -16.72 -2.83 0.09
CA LEU A 119 -17.68 -2.25 1.03
C LEU A 119 -18.53 -1.20 0.31
N ILE A 120 -19.81 -1.09 0.65
CA ILE A 120 -20.70 -0.08 0.07
C ILE A 120 -21.47 0.71 1.12
N CYS A 121 -21.53 2.03 0.95
CA CYS A 121 -22.14 2.94 1.92
C CYS A 121 -23.68 2.86 1.89
N PRO A 122 -24.35 2.47 3.00
CA PRO A 122 -25.81 2.31 3.04
C PRO A 122 -26.58 3.63 2.84
N SER A 123 -26.07 4.75 3.37
CA SER A 123 -26.74 6.05 3.20
C SER A 123 -26.61 6.60 1.78
N CYS A 124 -25.51 6.31 1.09
CA CYS A 124 -25.33 6.67 -0.31
C CYS A 124 -26.20 5.80 -1.23
N MET A 125 -26.32 4.49 -0.96
CA MET A 125 -27.29 3.64 -1.67
C MET A 125 -28.71 4.19 -1.54
N LYS A 126 -29.13 4.59 -0.34
CA LYS A 126 -30.45 5.20 -0.10
C LYS A 126 -30.64 6.48 -0.92
N GLN A 127 -29.64 7.35 -1.00
CA GLN A 127 -29.69 8.58 -1.81
C GLN A 127 -29.79 8.28 -3.31
N ALA A 128 -29.10 7.23 -3.78
CA ALA A 128 -29.11 6.78 -5.16
C ALA A 128 -30.30 5.85 -5.50
N ALA A 129 -31.22 5.60 -4.56
CA ALA A 129 -32.34 4.66 -4.70
C ALA A 129 -31.93 3.22 -5.10
N ILE A 130 -30.75 2.78 -4.68
CA ILE A 130 -30.24 1.42 -4.89
C ILE A 130 -30.65 0.54 -3.70
N LYS A 131 -31.21 -0.64 -3.97
CA LYS A 131 -31.55 -1.64 -2.96
C LYS A 131 -30.48 -2.74 -2.86
N PRO A 132 -30.39 -3.48 -1.75
CA PRO A 132 -29.43 -4.58 -1.60
C PRO A 132 -29.53 -5.62 -2.72
N GLU A 133 -30.74 -5.95 -3.18
CA GLU A 133 -30.98 -6.89 -4.28
C GLU A 133 -30.47 -6.39 -5.65
N ASP A 134 -30.25 -5.09 -5.79
CA ASP A 134 -29.71 -4.48 -7.01
C ASP A 134 -28.19 -4.62 -7.10
N LEU A 135 -27.51 -5.06 -6.04
CA LEU A 135 -26.05 -5.16 -6.02
C LEU A 135 -25.53 -6.38 -6.78
N ILE A 136 -24.33 -6.23 -7.35
CA ILE A 136 -23.51 -7.37 -7.80
C ILE A 136 -23.11 -8.24 -6.60
N ALA A 137 -22.87 -9.53 -6.86
CA ALA A 137 -22.46 -10.46 -5.82
C ALA A 137 -21.09 -10.09 -5.22
N GLY A 138 -20.91 -10.32 -3.92
CA GLY A 138 -19.66 -10.11 -3.19
C GLY A 138 -19.46 -8.69 -2.64
N VAL A 139 -20.34 -7.74 -2.94
CA VAL A 139 -20.37 -6.43 -2.29
C VAL A 139 -21.05 -6.54 -0.92
N VAL A 140 -20.42 -5.98 0.11
CA VAL A 140 -20.92 -6.01 1.49
C VAL A 140 -21.31 -4.61 1.93
N THR A 141 -22.53 -4.44 2.45
CA THR A 141 -22.95 -3.16 3.05
C THR A 141 -22.08 -2.84 4.25
N SER A 142 -21.54 -1.61 4.30
CA SER A 142 -20.68 -1.19 5.39
C SER A 142 -21.46 -0.78 6.65
N SER A 143 -20.80 -0.95 7.79
CA SER A 143 -21.12 -0.38 9.09
C SER A 143 -19.91 0.42 9.62
N PRO A 144 -20.08 1.27 10.65
CA PRO A 144 -18.95 1.90 11.34
C PRO A 144 -17.87 0.89 11.73
N ASP A 145 -18.23 -0.22 12.36
CA ASP A 145 -17.29 -1.27 12.77
C ASP A 145 -16.54 -1.89 11.58
N SER A 146 -17.23 -2.15 10.47
CA SER A 146 -16.57 -2.70 9.26
C SER A 146 -15.60 -1.71 8.64
N LEU A 147 -15.89 -0.40 8.70
CA LEU A 147 -14.99 0.63 8.21
C LEU A 147 -13.80 0.76 9.14
N GLU A 148 -14.01 0.81 10.45
CA GLU A 148 -12.94 0.84 11.45
C GLU A 148 -11.96 -0.33 11.25
N ALA A 149 -12.49 -1.55 11.16
CA ALA A 149 -11.69 -2.77 10.98
C ALA A 149 -10.85 -2.78 9.69
N ASN A 150 -11.26 -2.05 8.66
CA ASN A 150 -10.53 -1.98 7.38
C ASN A 150 -9.69 -0.70 7.22
N LEU A 151 -9.94 0.34 8.00
CA LEU A 151 -9.35 1.67 7.83
C LEU A 151 -8.31 2.00 8.92
N PHE A 152 -8.53 1.58 10.17
CA PHE A 152 -7.77 2.03 11.34
C PHE A 152 -6.70 1.03 11.83
N ASN A 153 -6.25 0.12 10.97
CA ASN A 153 -5.09 -0.72 11.26
C ASN A 153 -3.78 0.01 10.89
N GLU A 154 -2.76 -0.06 11.75
CA GLU A 154 -1.48 0.64 11.60
C GLU A 154 -0.77 0.40 10.25
N THR A 155 -1.03 -0.75 9.63
CA THR A 155 -0.39 -1.14 8.38
C THR A 155 -1.20 -0.78 7.12
N VAL A 156 -2.41 -0.24 7.27
CA VAL A 156 -3.25 0.15 6.13
C VAL A 156 -2.78 1.48 5.54
N LYS A 157 -2.65 1.53 4.22
CA LYS A 157 -2.50 2.78 3.46
C LYS A 157 -3.84 3.15 2.86
N VAL A 158 -4.14 4.45 2.85
CA VAL A 158 -5.42 4.96 2.37
C VAL A 158 -5.18 5.85 1.16
N ILE A 159 -5.96 5.65 0.11
CA ILE A 159 -6.07 6.58 -1.01
C ILE A 159 -7.53 6.95 -1.21
N SER A 160 -7.78 8.15 -1.74
CA SER A 160 -9.12 8.62 -2.09
C SER A 160 -9.16 9.03 -3.55
N TRP A 161 -10.27 8.71 -4.21
CA TRP A 161 -10.55 9.04 -5.61
C TRP A 161 -11.95 9.64 -5.77
#